data_AF-X1VCH9-F1
#
_entry.id   AF-X1VCH9-F1
#
_cell.length_a   1.000
_cell.length_b   1.000
_cell.length_c   1.000
_cell.angle_alpha   90.00
_cell.angle_beta   90.00
_cell.angle_gamma   90.00
#
_symmetry.space_group_name_H-M   'P 1'
#
loop_
_entity.id
_entity.type
_entity.pdbx_description
1 polymer ?
#
loop_
_entity_poly.entity_id
_entity_poly.type
_entity_poly.pdbx_seq_one_letter_code
_entity_poly.pdbx_strand_id
1 'polypeptide(L)'
;MTTDSDDTSEKKGRTQRRSRKYIPHLAEFYFRPDHDWTAGDARKIFEKKARLMGGMALDTVLFEECVKGMQQLPEGSIDLVIADPPFGIDFNGRSGAYNRDESFVIKGYKEAQGSYEDFTVDWIGELPRVMKQHASAYIFSGWNNLEFVLKGAREAGLALLNHIIWHYPFGVFTKKR
;
A
#
# COMPACT_ATOMS: atom_id res chain seq x y z
N MET A 1 -3.89 40.66 -3.48
CA MET A 1 -2.91 41.73 -3.72
C MET A 1 -1.76 41.50 -2.76
N THR A 2 -0.71 40.86 -3.24
CA THR A 2 0.57 40.72 -2.55
C THR A 2 1.61 41.03 -3.61
N THR A 3 2.35 42.09 -3.38
CA THR A 3 3.28 42.72 -4.32
C THR A 3 4.56 41.91 -4.39
N ASP A 4 4.90 41.43 -5.58
CA ASP A 4 6.23 40.92 -5.90
C ASP A 4 7.16 42.12 -6.11
N SER A 5 8.20 42.21 -5.27
CA SER A 5 9.31 43.13 -5.47
C SER A 5 10.46 42.34 -6.10
N ASP A 6 10.94 42.82 -7.25
CA ASP A 6 12.08 42.30 -8.00
C ASP A 6 13.31 42.09 -7.12
N ASP A 7 13.86 40.88 -7.11
CA ASP A 7 15.19 40.60 -6.58
C ASP A 7 16.12 40.14 -7.71
N THR A 8 17.19 40.90 -7.86
CA THR A 8 18.21 40.85 -8.89
C THR A 8 19.04 39.56 -8.84
N SER A 9 19.41 39.10 -10.03
CA SER A 9 20.10 37.84 -10.27
C SER A 9 21.52 37.76 -9.71
N GLU A 10 21.78 36.75 -8.87
CA GLU A 10 23.08 36.08 -8.80
C GLU A 10 22.90 34.58 -9.06
N LYS A 11 23.34 34.11 -10.24
CA LYS A 11 23.37 32.69 -10.61
C LYS A 11 24.45 31.96 -9.81
N LYS A 12 24.14 31.55 -8.58
CA LYS A 12 24.94 30.57 -7.85
C LYS A 12 24.90 29.23 -8.59
N GLY A 13 26.09 28.69 -8.88
CA GLY A 13 26.29 27.46 -9.66
C GLY A 13 25.43 26.32 -9.16
N ARG A 14 24.85 25.56 -10.11
CA ARG A 14 24.10 24.33 -9.85
C ARG A 14 25.00 23.35 -9.10
N THR A 15 24.87 23.28 -7.77
CA THR A 15 25.40 22.17 -6.99
C THR A 15 24.72 20.91 -7.52
N GLN A 16 25.49 20.02 -8.17
CA GLN A 16 25.01 18.69 -8.55
C GLN A 16 24.46 18.03 -7.30
N ARG A 17 23.13 17.98 -7.19
CA ARG A 17 22.44 17.24 -6.14
C ARG A 17 22.71 15.77 -6.45
N ARG A 18 23.79 15.23 -5.90
CA ARG A 18 24.09 13.79 -5.93
C ARG A 18 22.92 13.11 -5.25
N SER A 19 21.95 12.60 -6.02
CA SER A 19 21.04 11.61 -5.47
C SER A 19 21.93 10.46 -5.06
N ARG A 20 21.97 10.16 -3.76
CA ARG A 20 22.65 8.95 -3.29
C ARG A 20 22.00 7.81 -4.08
N LYS A 21 22.81 7.07 -4.84
CA LYS A 21 22.31 5.90 -5.57
C LYS A 21 21.62 5.00 -4.55
N TYR A 22 20.49 4.41 -4.93
CA TYR A 22 19.89 3.35 -4.14
C TYR A 22 20.94 2.26 -3.88
N ILE A 23 21.11 1.91 -2.61
CA ILE A 23 21.97 0.81 -2.19
C ILE A 23 21.02 -0.27 -1.67
N PRO A 24 20.86 -1.40 -2.38
CA PRO A 24 20.08 -2.54 -1.89
C PRO A 24 20.52 -2.91 -0.46
N HIS A 25 19.57 -3.32 0.39
CA HIS A 25 19.80 -3.71 1.79
C HIS A 25 20.31 -2.61 2.73
N LEU A 26 20.50 -1.36 2.28
CA LEU A 26 20.99 -0.30 3.17
C LEU A 26 20.00 0.00 4.30
N ALA A 27 18.70 0.04 3.98
CA ALA A 27 17.65 0.23 4.99
C ALA A 27 17.64 -0.94 5.99
N GLU A 28 17.77 -2.18 5.51
CA GLU A 28 17.88 -3.39 6.34
C GLU A 28 19.11 -3.33 7.26
N PHE A 29 20.28 -2.91 6.75
CA PHE A 29 21.50 -2.78 7.55
C PHE A 29 21.37 -1.79 8.71
N TYR A 30 20.63 -0.70 8.51
CA TYR A 30 20.36 0.29 9.56
C TYR A 30 19.14 -0.04 10.42
N PHE A 31 18.29 -0.97 9.99
CA PHE A 31 17.13 -1.39 10.77
C PHE A 31 17.59 -2.28 11.93
N ARG A 32 17.62 -1.70 13.12
CA ARG A 32 17.92 -2.40 14.37
C ARG A 32 16.73 -2.23 15.31
N PRO A 33 15.74 -3.14 15.26
CA PRO A 33 14.62 -3.07 16.18
C PRO A 33 15.10 -3.25 17.62
N ASP A 34 14.62 -2.40 18.53
CA ASP A 34 14.91 -2.53 19.97
C ASP A 34 14.29 -3.81 20.56
N HIS A 35 13.28 -4.35 19.90
CA HIS A 35 12.62 -5.60 20.24
C HIS A 35 12.35 -6.40 18.97
N ASP A 36 12.93 -7.59 18.87
CA ASP A 36 12.66 -8.55 17.80
C ASP A 36 12.70 -9.98 18.35
N TRP A 37 12.05 -10.89 17.65
CA TRP A 37 12.12 -12.30 18.00
C TRP A 37 13.50 -12.85 17.67
N THR A 38 14.01 -13.73 18.53
CA THR A 38 15.12 -14.58 18.10
C THR A 38 14.65 -15.47 16.94
N ALA A 39 15.57 -15.90 16.08
CA ALA A 39 15.23 -16.81 14.98
C ALA A 39 14.52 -18.08 15.47
N GLY A 40 14.87 -18.57 16.66
CA GLY A 40 14.22 -19.72 17.29
C GLY A 40 12.77 -19.44 17.71
N ASP A 41 12.51 -18.24 18.27
CA ASP A 41 11.16 -17.86 18.68
C ASP A 41 10.26 -17.55 17.48
N ALA A 42 10.80 -16.84 16.48
CA ALA A 42 10.12 -16.61 15.20
C ALA A 42 9.71 -17.93 14.55
N ARG A 43 10.61 -18.93 14.54
CA ARG A 43 10.32 -20.26 14.01
C ARG A 43 9.22 -20.97 14.77
N LYS A 44 9.22 -20.93 16.12
CA LYS A 44 8.14 -21.52 16.92
C LYS A 44 6.79 -20.87 16.64
N ILE A 45 6.76 -19.55 16.49
CA ILE A 45 5.55 -18.79 16.13
C ILE A 45 5.06 -19.23 14.76
N PHE A 46 5.96 -19.32 13.77
CA PHE A 46 5.64 -19.78 12.42
C PHE A 46 5.07 -21.19 12.41
N GLU A 47 5.75 -22.17 13.02
CA GLU A 47 5.31 -23.57 13.06
C GLU A 47 3.94 -23.72 13.76
N LYS A 48 3.74 -22.98 14.85
CA LYS A 48 2.44 -22.92 15.53
C LYS A 48 1.35 -22.37 14.61
N LYS A 49 1.60 -21.27 13.89
CA LYS A 49 0.64 -20.69 12.96
C LYS A 49 0.36 -21.60 11.77
N ALA A 50 1.39 -22.20 11.17
CA ALA A 50 1.24 -23.14 10.06
C ALA A 50 0.28 -24.28 10.42
N ARG A 51 0.34 -24.77 11.66
CA ARG A 51 -0.61 -25.77 12.17
C ARG A 51 -2.04 -25.25 12.30
N LEU A 52 -2.23 -23.99 12.69
CA LEU A 52 -3.55 -23.36 12.83
C LEU A 52 -4.20 -23.01 11.49
N MET A 53 -3.40 -22.83 10.43
CA MET A 53 -3.87 -22.48 9.08
C MET A 53 -4.54 -23.64 8.33
N GLY A 54 -4.85 -24.76 8.99
CA GLY A 54 -5.69 -25.82 8.42
C GLY A 54 -5.13 -26.51 7.17
N GLY A 55 -3.80 -26.47 6.97
CA GLY A 55 -3.14 -27.02 5.78
C GLY A 55 -2.81 -26.00 4.69
N MET A 56 -3.18 -24.72 4.86
CA MET A 56 -2.72 -23.65 3.98
C MET A 56 -1.24 -23.34 4.24
N ALA A 57 -0.45 -23.23 3.17
CA ALA A 57 0.96 -22.88 3.26
C ALA A 57 1.12 -21.40 3.63
N LEU A 58 1.93 -21.14 4.66
CA LEU A 58 2.42 -19.79 4.96
C LEU A 58 3.52 -19.39 3.96
N ASP A 59 3.93 -18.13 3.98
CA ASP A 59 4.96 -17.56 3.10
C ASP A 59 4.71 -17.85 1.60
N THR A 60 3.43 -17.85 1.23
CA THR A 60 2.96 -18.27 -0.09
C THR A 60 2.14 -17.17 -0.72
N VAL A 61 2.37 -16.94 -2.02
CA VAL A 61 1.50 -16.10 -2.85
C VAL A 61 0.44 -17.00 -3.49
N LEU A 62 -0.83 -16.72 -3.19
CA LEU A 62 -1.96 -17.41 -3.80
C LEU A 62 -2.34 -16.69 -5.09
N PHE A 63 -2.32 -17.39 -6.22
CA PHE A 63 -2.70 -16.84 -7.52
C PHE A 63 -4.21 -17.02 -7.77
N GLU A 64 -5.01 -16.25 -7.03
CA GLU A 64 -6.47 -16.34 -7.02
C GLU A 64 -7.13 -14.96 -7.09
N GLU A 65 -8.42 -14.94 -7.41
CA GLU A 65 -9.25 -13.76 -7.18
C GLU A 65 -9.34 -13.51 -5.66
N CYS A 66 -9.24 -12.25 -5.22
CA CYS A 66 -8.98 -11.91 -3.82
C CYS A 66 -10.12 -12.32 -2.88
N VAL A 67 -11.38 -12.12 -3.26
CA VAL A 67 -12.54 -12.52 -2.44
C VAL A 67 -12.59 -14.05 -2.35
N LYS A 68 -12.45 -14.75 -3.49
CA LYS A 68 -12.39 -16.22 -3.51
C LYS A 68 -11.23 -16.79 -2.71
N GLY A 69 -10.08 -16.14 -2.74
CA GLY A 69 -8.91 -16.49 -1.95
C GLY A 69 -9.17 -16.30 -0.46
N MET A 70 -9.76 -15.16 -0.07
CA MET A 70 -10.12 -14.89 1.32
C MET A 70 -11.14 -15.89 1.86
N GLN A 71 -12.12 -16.32 1.05
CA GLN A 71 -13.12 -17.33 1.44
C GLN A 71 -12.51 -18.68 1.81
N GLN A 72 -11.31 -18.99 1.35
CA GLN A 72 -10.58 -20.21 1.71
C GLN A 72 -9.74 -20.05 2.99
N LEU A 73 -9.55 -18.81 3.48
CA LEU A 73 -8.84 -18.56 4.73
C LEU A 73 -9.70 -18.98 5.92
N PRO A 74 -9.10 -19.63 6.94
CA PRO A 74 -9.79 -19.92 8.18
C PRO A 74 -10.28 -18.64 8.86
N GLU A 75 -11.42 -18.72 9.54
CA GLU A 75 -11.97 -17.62 10.34
C GLU A 75 -10.98 -17.21 11.44
N GLY A 76 -10.87 -15.90 11.72
CA GLY A 76 -10.05 -15.38 12.82
C GLY A 76 -8.58 -15.79 12.73
N SER A 77 -8.02 -15.94 11.52
CA SER A 77 -6.64 -16.40 11.31
C SER A 77 -5.64 -15.26 11.08
N ILE A 78 -6.12 -14.08 10.68
CA ILE A 78 -5.27 -12.95 10.27
C ILE A 78 -5.12 -11.93 11.40
N ASP A 79 -3.88 -11.55 11.72
CA ASP A 79 -3.55 -10.53 12.72
C ASP A 79 -3.37 -9.13 12.10
N LEU A 80 -2.98 -9.06 10.83
CA LEU A 80 -2.71 -7.80 10.13
C LEU A 80 -3.04 -7.96 8.65
N VAL A 81 -3.84 -7.03 8.13
CA VAL A 81 -4.12 -6.89 6.70
C VAL A 81 -3.39 -5.64 6.19
N ILE A 82 -2.68 -5.77 5.08
CA ILE A 82 -2.12 -4.65 4.33
C ILE A 82 -2.63 -4.79 2.90
N ALA A 83 -3.49 -3.87 2.47
CA ALA A 83 -4.16 -3.92 1.18
C ALA A 83 -3.81 -2.68 0.34
N ASP A 84 -3.24 -2.90 -0.84
CA ASP A 84 -3.04 -1.89 -1.89
C ASP A 84 -3.93 -2.25 -3.09
N PRO A 85 -5.26 -1.99 -2.99
CA PRO A 85 -6.21 -2.36 -4.04
C PRO A 85 -6.05 -1.45 -5.27
N PRO A 86 -6.62 -1.82 -6.43
CA PRO A 86 -6.80 -0.87 -7.53
C PRO A 86 -7.48 0.40 -7.04
N PHE A 87 -7.11 1.57 -7.60
CA PHE A 87 -7.62 2.86 -7.11
C PHE A 87 -8.83 3.39 -7.89
N GLY A 88 -9.25 2.75 -8.98
CA GLY A 88 -10.43 3.17 -9.74
C GLY A 88 -10.23 4.53 -10.43
N ILE A 89 -9.00 4.80 -10.89
CA ILE A 89 -8.62 6.07 -11.52
C ILE A 89 -8.27 5.91 -13.00
N ASP A 90 -8.65 4.78 -13.61
CA ASP A 90 -8.37 4.41 -14.99
C ASP A 90 -6.89 4.60 -15.36
N PHE A 91 -5.99 4.19 -14.46
CA PHE A 91 -4.56 4.43 -14.66
C PHE A 91 -4.01 3.56 -15.79
N ASN A 92 -3.68 4.21 -16.91
CA ASN A 92 -3.16 3.53 -18.11
C ASN A 92 -1.65 3.24 -18.09
N GLY A 93 -0.95 3.49 -16.97
CA GLY A 93 0.48 3.20 -16.87
C GLY A 93 1.39 4.06 -17.75
N ARG A 94 0.88 5.12 -18.39
CA ARG A 94 1.63 5.95 -19.35
C ARG A 94 1.56 7.45 -19.07
N SER A 95 1.15 7.86 -17.86
CA SER A 95 1.10 9.28 -17.56
C SER A 95 2.53 9.86 -17.56
N GLY A 96 2.84 10.67 -18.59
CA GLY A 96 4.08 11.42 -18.70
C GLY A 96 4.25 12.51 -17.63
N ALA A 97 3.32 12.58 -16.67
CA ALA A 97 3.37 13.45 -15.51
C ALA A 97 4.43 12.99 -14.49
N TYR A 98 4.80 11.70 -14.49
CA TYR A 98 5.86 11.17 -13.65
C TYR A 98 7.13 10.97 -14.47
N ASN A 99 8.22 11.62 -14.05
CA ASN A 99 9.55 11.34 -14.58
C ASN A 99 10.02 9.99 -14.05
N ARG A 100 9.60 8.90 -14.69
CA ARG A 100 9.96 7.52 -14.34
C ARG A 100 10.60 6.81 -15.51
N ASP A 101 11.48 5.89 -15.20
CA ASP A 101 12.01 4.96 -16.19
C ASP A 101 10.94 3.89 -16.48
N GLU A 102 10.43 3.89 -17.71
CA GLU A 102 9.37 3.00 -18.17
C GLU A 102 9.78 1.52 -18.09
N SER A 103 11.08 1.21 -18.04
CA SER A 103 11.55 -0.17 -17.91
C SER A 103 11.23 -0.81 -16.55
N PHE A 104 10.98 0.00 -15.51
CA PHE A 104 10.51 -0.49 -14.20
C PHE A 104 8.98 -0.61 -14.12
N VAL A 105 8.24 -0.20 -15.16
CA VAL A 105 6.78 -0.30 -15.17
C VAL A 105 6.38 -1.71 -15.64
N ILE A 106 5.95 -2.53 -14.70
CA ILE A 106 5.46 -3.88 -14.98
C ILE A 106 4.09 -3.78 -15.69
N LYS A 107 3.94 -4.54 -16.78
CA LYS A 107 2.65 -4.67 -17.49
C LYS A 107 1.73 -5.62 -16.73
N GLY A 108 0.42 -5.35 -16.75
CA GLY A 108 -0.58 -6.26 -16.18
C GLY A 108 -1.29 -5.76 -14.93
N TYR A 109 -1.10 -4.49 -14.54
CA TYR A 109 -2.00 -3.83 -13.61
C TYR A 109 -3.44 -3.93 -14.14
N LYS A 110 -4.35 -4.41 -13.29
CA LYS A 110 -5.77 -4.52 -13.57
C LYS A 110 -6.50 -3.55 -12.65
N GLU A 111 -7.30 -2.67 -13.23
CA GLU A 111 -8.23 -1.85 -12.47
C GLU A 111 -9.40 -2.68 -11.94
N ALA A 112 -10.12 -2.10 -10.97
CA ALA A 112 -11.40 -2.62 -10.53
C ALA A 112 -12.34 -2.78 -11.74
N GLN A 113 -13.07 -3.90 -11.79
CA GLN A 113 -14.05 -4.15 -12.85
C GLN A 113 -15.44 -3.76 -12.36
N GLY A 114 -16.20 -3.06 -13.21
CA GLY A 114 -17.55 -2.62 -12.86
C GLY A 114 -17.55 -1.43 -11.91
N SER A 115 -18.49 -1.43 -10.96
CA SER A 115 -18.58 -0.37 -9.95
C SER A 115 -17.42 -0.50 -8.96
N TYR A 116 -16.65 0.58 -8.79
CA TYR A 116 -15.59 0.63 -7.78
C TYR A 116 -16.16 0.47 -6.37
N GLU A 117 -17.36 1.00 -6.13
CA GLU A 117 -18.09 0.86 -4.88
C GLU A 117 -18.38 -0.61 -4.57
N ASP A 118 -19.02 -1.32 -5.50
CA ASP A 118 -19.39 -2.73 -5.30
C ASP A 118 -18.14 -3.57 -5.11
N PHE A 119 -17.13 -3.40 -5.97
CA PHE A 119 -15.83 -4.04 -5.82
C PHE A 119 -15.24 -3.83 -4.42
N THR A 120 -15.24 -2.58 -3.93
CA THR A 120 -14.61 -2.22 -2.66
C THR A 120 -15.38 -2.74 -1.45
N VAL A 121 -16.71 -2.63 -1.48
CA VAL A 121 -17.58 -3.15 -0.42
C VAL A 121 -17.47 -4.68 -0.34
N ASP A 122 -17.46 -5.36 -1.49
CA ASP A 122 -17.38 -6.81 -1.55
C ASP A 122 -16.11 -7.36 -0.90
N TRP A 123 -14.93 -6.85 -1.27
CA TRP A 123 -13.69 -7.38 -0.71
C TRP A 123 -13.47 -6.95 0.74
N ILE A 124 -13.84 -5.73 1.13
CA ILE A 124 -13.73 -5.30 2.54
C ILE A 124 -14.68 -6.11 3.43
N GLY A 125 -15.83 -6.52 2.91
CA GLY A 125 -16.81 -7.34 3.62
C GLY A 125 -16.29 -8.69 4.11
N GLU A 126 -15.25 -9.25 3.49
CA GLU A 126 -14.63 -10.50 3.93
C GLU A 126 -13.69 -10.32 5.14
N LEU A 127 -13.20 -9.10 5.39
CA LEU A 127 -12.18 -8.83 6.40
C LEU A 127 -12.61 -9.24 7.82
N PRO A 128 -13.81 -8.88 8.33
CA PRO A 128 -14.21 -9.21 9.70
C PRO A 128 -14.19 -10.71 9.99
N ARG A 129 -14.49 -11.55 8.98
CA ARG A 129 -14.48 -13.01 9.12
C ARG A 129 -13.05 -13.55 9.25
N VAL A 130 -12.13 -13.11 8.39
CA VAL A 130 -10.75 -13.64 8.40
C VAL A 130 -9.88 -13.04 9.50
N MET A 131 -10.21 -11.84 9.96
CA MET A 131 -9.47 -11.10 10.98
C MET A 131 -9.77 -11.61 12.40
N LYS A 132 -8.74 -11.62 13.24
CA LYS A 132 -8.92 -11.79 14.69
C LYS A 132 -9.57 -10.55 15.29
N GLN A 133 -10.17 -10.73 16.48
CA GLN A 133 -10.79 -9.64 17.25
C GLN A 133 -9.86 -8.45 17.57
N HIS A 134 -8.54 -8.68 17.60
CA HIS A 134 -7.52 -7.66 17.87
C HIS A 134 -6.67 -7.31 16.65
N ALA A 135 -7.10 -7.74 15.45
CA ALA A 135 -6.37 -7.49 14.23
C ALA A 135 -6.57 -6.06 13.73
N SER A 136 -5.63 -5.61 12.90
CA SER A 136 -5.69 -4.30 12.25
C SER A 136 -5.65 -4.45 10.73
N ALA A 137 -6.22 -3.48 10.02
CA ALA A 137 -6.12 -3.39 8.57
C ALA A 137 -5.58 -2.01 8.16
N TYR A 138 -4.59 -2.01 7.26
CA TYR A 138 -4.10 -0.82 6.57
C TYR A 138 -4.50 -0.92 5.11
N ILE A 139 -5.33 0.02 4.66
CA ILE A 139 -5.88 0.04 3.30
C ILE A 139 -5.36 1.30 2.61
N PHE A 140 -4.60 1.13 1.53
CA PHE A 140 -4.17 2.23 0.69
C PHE A 140 -5.34 2.66 -0.20
N SER A 141 -5.44 3.97 -0.42
CA SER A 141 -6.46 4.54 -1.30
C SER A 141 -5.94 5.83 -1.92
N GLY A 142 -6.39 6.10 -3.15
CA GLY A 142 -6.39 7.45 -3.70
C GLY A 142 -7.46 8.33 -3.03
N TRP A 143 -7.44 9.62 -3.34
CA TRP A 143 -8.43 10.57 -2.83
C TRP A 143 -9.80 10.40 -3.50
N ASN A 144 -9.82 10.07 -4.80
CA ASN A 144 -11.03 10.11 -5.64
C ASN A 144 -12.14 9.14 -5.23
N ASN A 145 -11.76 8.00 -4.65
CA ASN A 145 -12.68 6.92 -4.29
C ASN A 145 -12.56 6.53 -2.80
N LEU A 146 -11.98 7.42 -1.99
CA LEU A 146 -11.76 7.18 -0.56
C LEU A 146 -13.09 6.93 0.18
N GLU A 147 -14.16 7.61 -0.24
CA GLU A 147 -15.50 7.46 0.32
C GLU A 147 -16.02 6.02 0.23
N PHE A 148 -15.69 5.28 -0.83
CA PHE A 148 -16.11 3.89 -1.00
C PHE A 148 -15.33 2.94 -0.11
N VAL A 149 -14.04 3.21 0.12
CA VAL A 149 -13.23 2.49 1.11
C VAL A 149 -13.79 2.71 2.52
N LEU A 150 -14.10 3.97 2.86
CA LEU A 150 -14.71 4.31 4.15
C LEU A 150 -16.11 3.71 4.30
N LYS A 151 -16.90 3.67 3.23
CA LYS A 151 -18.22 3.02 3.18
C LYS A 151 -18.08 1.52 3.45
N GLY A 152 -17.24 0.82 2.69
CA GLY A 152 -17.02 -0.62 2.85
C GLY A 152 -16.54 -0.98 4.26
N ALA A 153 -15.60 -0.21 4.81
CA ALA A 153 -15.12 -0.43 6.18
C ALA A 153 -16.24 -0.28 7.22
N ARG A 154 -17.09 0.76 7.08
CA ARG A 154 -18.23 0.99 7.98
C ARG A 154 -19.29 -0.11 7.86
N GLU A 155 -19.61 -0.56 6.64
CA GLU A 155 -20.61 -1.61 6.41
C GLU A 155 -20.13 -2.98 6.89
N ALA A 156 -18.83 -3.25 6.77
CA ALA A 156 -18.20 -4.44 7.36
C ALA A 156 -18.09 -4.38 8.90
N GLY A 157 -18.44 -3.25 9.53
CA GLY A 157 -18.36 -3.09 10.99
C GLY A 157 -16.93 -2.87 11.52
N LEU A 158 -16.00 -2.43 10.67
CA LEU A 158 -14.65 -2.07 11.09
C LEU A 158 -14.62 -0.69 11.77
N ALA A 159 -13.76 -0.55 12.77
CA ALA A 159 -13.52 0.73 13.43
C ALA A 159 -12.39 1.50 12.73
N LEU A 160 -12.69 2.71 12.25
CA LEU A 160 -11.67 3.61 11.71
C LEU A 160 -10.85 4.20 12.88
N LEU A 161 -9.58 3.82 12.97
CA LEU A 161 -8.66 4.33 14.01
C LEU A 161 -7.92 5.60 13.55
N ASN A 162 -7.35 5.55 12.35
CA ASN A 162 -6.52 6.62 11.82
C ASN A 162 -6.74 6.81 10.33
N HIS A 163 -6.58 8.06 9.87
CA HIS A 163 -6.38 8.40 8.48
C HIS A 163 -4.94 8.87 8.31
N ILE A 164 -4.10 8.04 7.68
CA ILE A 164 -2.67 8.31 7.52
C ILE A 164 -2.45 8.89 6.12
N ILE A 165 -1.84 10.08 6.06
CA ILE A 165 -1.58 10.77 4.80
C ILE A 165 -0.13 10.54 4.39
N TRP A 166 0.05 9.84 3.27
CA TRP A 166 1.36 9.75 2.63
C TRP A 166 1.61 11.02 1.80
N HIS A 167 2.30 11.99 2.40
CA HIS A 167 2.66 13.23 1.72
C HIS A 167 3.87 13.02 0.81
N TYR A 168 3.65 13.13 -0.51
CA TYR A 168 4.69 13.05 -1.53
C TYR A 168 5.13 14.45 -1.98
N PRO A 169 6.33 14.92 -1.59
CA PRO A 169 6.78 16.28 -1.86
C PRO A 169 7.37 16.49 -3.27
N PHE A 170 7.25 15.52 -4.18
CA PHE A 170 7.74 15.70 -5.56
C PHE A 170 6.61 16.19 -6.47
N GLY A 171 6.86 17.28 -7.18
CA GLY A 171 5.93 17.81 -8.17
C GLY A 171 5.79 16.89 -9.38
N VAL A 172 4.59 16.85 -9.96
CA VAL A 172 4.41 16.37 -11.34
C VAL A 172 5.36 17.13 -12.26
N PHE A 173 6.00 16.43 -13.18
CA PHE A 173 6.98 17.04 -14.08
C PHE A 173 6.27 18.06 -14.98
N THR A 174 6.38 19.34 -14.67
CA THR A 174 5.88 20.42 -15.53
C THR A 174 7.02 20.94 -16.40
N LYS A 175 6.83 20.89 -17.72
CA LYS A 175 7.68 21.67 -18.64
C LYS A 175 7.15 23.11 -18.62
N LYS A 176 8.03 24.09 -18.43
CA LYS A 176 7.68 25.50 -18.70
C LYS A 176 7.20 25.58 -20.15
N ARG A 177 5.97 26.09 -20.35
CA ARG A 177 5.50 26.52 -21.67
C ARG A 177 6.09 27.88 -21.99
#